data_AF-A0A834ZL12-F1
#
_entry.id   AF-A0A834ZL12-F1
#
_cell.length_a   1.000
_cell.length_b   1.000
_cell.length_c   1.000
_cell.angle_alpha   90.00
_cell.angle_beta   90.00
_cell.angle_gamma   90.00
#
_symmetry.space_group_name_H-M   'P 1'
#
loop_
_entity.id
_entity.type
_entity.pdbx_description
1 polymer ?
#
loop_
_entity_poly.entity_id
_entity_poly.type
_entity_poly.pdbx_seq_one_letter_code
_entity_poly.pdbx_strand_id
1 'polypeptide(L)'
;MESKSENSKNVEDIFDSSLNIEETHFQDGFKEGFDDGLVSGKQEGSEVGLKVGFEVGEELGFYRGCVDVWNSAIRVDSTCFSSRVQKSIKQMEQLIQKYPIMDPENENVQEIMDSLRLKFRAISATLSMKLEYNGYPKSSEGGGLQSVQAMALVHGEDMTEVACNLLELGRVGADQVHA
;
A
#
# COMPACT_ATOMS: atom_id res chain seq x y z
N MET A 1 75.30 -36.03 -12.05
CA MET A 1 74.81 -36.03 -13.46
C MET A 1 73.51 -36.79 -13.44
N GLU A 2 72.34 -36.25 -13.72
CA GLU A 2 71.93 -34.95 -14.26
C GLU A 2 70.56 -34.62 -13.65
N SER A 3 70.43 -33.36 -13.26
CA SER A 3 69.19 -32.64 -13.00
C SER A 3 68.34 -32.49 -14.26
N LYS A 4 67.02 -32.72 -14.18
CA LYS A 4 65.92 -32.18 -15.04
C LYS A 4 64.63 -32.91 -14.65
N SER A 5 63.47 -32.30 -14.42
CA SER A 5 63.02 -30.92 -14.39
C SER A 5 61.67 -30.98 -13.68
N GLU A 6 61.63 -30.67 -12.39
CA GLU A 6 60.39 -30.30 -11.71
C GLU A 6 59.99 -28.90 -12.21
N ASN A 7 59.35 -28.82 -13.37
CA ASN A 7 58.73 -27.57 -13.79
C ASN A 7 57.67 -27.83 -14.86
N SER A 8 56.45 -28.18 -14.45
CA SER A 8 55.21 -27.83 -15.19
C SER A 8 53.94 -28.27 -14.43
N LYS A 9 53.75 -27.78 -13.20
CA LYS A 9 52.46 -27.88 -12.47
C LYS A 9 52.17 -26.64 -11.64
N ASN A 10 52.72 -25.50 -12.04
CA ASN A 10 52.52 -24.22 -11.32
C ASN A 10 52.59 -23.04 -12.28
N VAL A 11 51.96 -23.21 -13.44
CA VAL A 11 51.44 -22.08 -14.19
C VAL A 11 49.97 -22.45 -14.35
N GLU A 12 49.17 -22.20 -13.32
CA GLU A 12 47.78 -21.81 -13.59
C GLU A 12 47.91 -20.73 -14.67
N ASP A 13 47.33 -20.97 -15.84
CA ASP A 13 47.62 -20.21 -17.04
C ASP A 13 47.40 -18.73 -16.70
N ILE A 14 48.48 -17.94 -16.70
CA ILE A 14 48.45 -16.57 -16.16
C ILE A 14 47.45 -15.71 -16.95
N PHE A 15 47.09 -16.16 -18.16
CA PHE A 15 46.10 -15.55 -19.02
C PHE A 15 44.69 -16.15 -18.90
N ASP A 16 44.46 -17.25 -18.16
CA ASP A 16 43.11 -17.84 -17.98
C ASP A 16 42.14 -16.85 -17.34
N SER A 17 42.61 -16.08 -16.36
CA SER A 17 41.84 -14.99 -15.75
C SER A 17 41.57 -13.87 -16.74
N SER A 18 42.49 -13.61 -17.67
CA SER A 18 42.36 -12.59 -18.71
C SER A 18 41.46 -13.00 -19.88
N LEU A 19 41.31 -14.30 -20.12
CA LEU A 19 40.44 -14.87 -21.15
C LEU A 19 39.00 -15.02 -20.65
N ASN A 20 38.78 -15.19 -19.34
CA ASN A 20 37.46 -15.35 -18.73
C ASN A 20 36.89 -14.07 -18.09
N ILE A 21 37.44 -12.89 -18.41
CA ILE A 21 37.00 -11.59 -17.86
C ILE A 21 35.53 -11.31 -18.18
N GLU A 22 35.10 -11.61 -19.42
CA GLU A 22 33.71 -11.40 -19.84
C GLU A 22 32.73 -12.21 -19.00
N GLU A 23 32.99 -13.51 -18.84
CA GLU A 23 32.17 -14.41 -18.03
C GLU A 23 32.17 -13.99 -16.56
N THR A 24 33.32 -13.55 -16.03
CA THR A 24 33.44 -13.08 -14.65
C THR A 24 32.58 -11.84 -14.42
N HIS A 25 32.67 -10.83 -15.30
CA HIS A 25 31.86 -9.62 -15.19
C HIS A 25 30.37 -9.87 -15.43
N PHE A 26 30.02 -10.83 -16.30
CA PHE A 26 28.65 -11.25 -16.47
C PHE A 26 28.08 -11.86 -15.18
N GLN A 27 28.83 -12.76 -14.54
CA GLN A 27 28.43 -13.38 -13.29
C GLN A 27 28.38 -12.38 -12.13
N ASP A 28 29.35 -11.48 -12.04
CA ASP A 28 29.38 -10.41 -11.03
C ASP A 28 28.18 -9.47 -11.20
N GLY A 29 27.92 -9.01 -12.43
CA GLY A 29 26.78 -8.13 -12.72
C GLY A 29 25.43 -8.81 -12.50
N PHE A 30 25.32 -10.11 -12.83
CA PHE A 30 24.12 -10.90 -12.52
C PHE A 30 23.90 -11.01 -11.01
N LYS A 31 24.95 -11.33 -10.25
CA LYS A 31 24.87 -11.46 -8.80
C LYS A 31 24.52 -10.13 -8.14
N GLU A 32 25.19 -9.05 -8.53
CA GLU A 32 24.90 -7.70 -8.05
C GLU A 32 23.46 -7.30 -8.34
N GLY A 33 23.00 -7.48 -9.59
CA GLY A 33 21.63 -7.14 -9.97
C GLY A 33 20.58 -8.02 -9.27
N PHE A 34 20.89 -9.29 -9.00
CA PHE A 34 20.00 -10.19 -8.25
C PHE A 34 19.90 -9.78 -6.77
N ASP A 35 21.03 -9.50 -6.13
CA ASP A 35 21.07 -9.09 -4.73
C ASP A 35 20.38 -7.73 -4.53
N ASP A 36 20.62 -6.76 -5.43
CA ASP A 36 19.94 -5.46 -5.42
C ASP A 36 18.44 -5.59 -5.72
N GLY A 37 18.06 -6.42 -6.70
CA GLY A 37 16.67 -6.71 -7.04
C GLY A 37 15.89 -7.34 -5.88
N LEU A 38 16.53 -8.19 -5.08
CA LEU A 38 15.91 -8.82 -3.92
C LEU A 38 15.61 -7.81 -2.80
N VAL A 39 16.56 -6.90 -2.54
CA VAL A 39 16.41 -5.87 -1.51
C VAL A 39 15.37 -4.84 -1.94
N SER A 40 15.51 -4.28 -3.15
CA SER A 40 14.62 -3.26 -3.69
C SER A 40 13.20 -3.79 -3.86
N GLY A 41 13.03 -4.99 -4.40
CA GLY A 41 11.71 -5.61 -4.58
C GLY A 41 10.96 -5.84 -3.26
N LYS A 42 11.68 -6.20 -2.18
CA LYS A 42 11.07 -6.33 -0.85
C LYS A 42 10.60 -4.97 -0.31
N GLN A 43 11.41 -3.93 -0.46
CA GLN A 43 11.07 -2.58 -0.02
C GLN A 43 9.85 -2.06 -0.80
N GLU A 44 9.90 -2.12 -2.13
CA GLU A 44 8.82 -1.66 -3.00
C GLU A 44 7.51 -2.41 -2.71
N GLY A 45 7.58 -3.75 -2.58
CA GLY A 45 6.40 -4.55 -2.25
C GLY A 45 5.76 -4.15 -0.91
N SER A 46 6.58 -3.84 0.09
CA SER A 46 6.09 -3.36 1.40
C SER A 46 5.42 -1.99 1.30
N GLU A 47 6.04 -1.05 0.59
CA GLU A 47 5.52 0.31 0.40
C GLU A 47 4.19 0.29 -0.37
N VAL A 48 4.15 -0.44 -1.50
CA VAL A 48 2.94 -0.58 -2.32
C VAL A 48 1.83 -1.28 -1.53
N GLY A 49 2.16 -2.35 -0.81
CA GLY A 49 1.19 -3.09 0.01
C GLY A 49 0.58 -2.22 1.10
N LEU A 50 1.39 -1.41 1.81
CA LEU A 50 0.91 -0.51 2.85
C LEU A 50 -0.02 0.57 2.26
N LYS A 51 0.41 1.21 1.17
CA LYS A 51 -0.37 2.26 0.52
C LYS A 51 -1.71 1.75 0.00
N VAL A 52 -1.69 0.68 -0.81
CA VAL A 52 -2.90 0.10 -1.39
C VAL A 52 -3.82 -0.45 -0.31
N GLY A 53 -3.25 -1.12 0.70
CA GLY A 53 -4.01 -1.63 1.85
C GLY A 53 -4.72 -0.52 2.61
N PHE A 54 -4.07 0.63 2.82
CA PHE A 54 -4.69 1.79 3.46
C PHE A 54 -5.82 2.38 2.61
N GLU A 55 -5.60 2.60 1.31
CA GLU A 55 -6.62 3.14 0.39
C GLU A 55 -7.89 2.28 0.38
N VAL A 56 -7.72 0.95 0.33
CA VAL A 56 -8.83 -0.01 0.37
C VAL A 56 -9.50 -0.04 1.74
N GLY A 57 -8.70 -0.07 2.82
CA GLY A 57 -9.19 -0.10 4.19
C GLY A 57 -10.01 1.14 4.56
N GLU A 58 -9.57 2.31 4.12
CA GLU A 58 -10.31 3.57 4.28
C GLU A 58 -11.67 3.50 3.57
N GLU A 59 -11.70 3.09 2.31
CA GLU A 59 -12.95 2.99 1.53
C GLU A 59 -13.94 2.04 2.20
N LEU A 60 -13.47 0.86 2.63
CA LEU A 60 -14.28 -0.11 3.36
C LEU A 60 -14.78 0.42 4.71
N GLY A 61 -13.91 1.12 5.44
CA GLY A 61 -14.22 1.74 6.73
C GLY A 61 -15.29 2.82 6.58
N PHE A 62 -15.19 3.66 5.56
CA PHE A 62 -16.19 4.66 5.21
C PHE A 62 -17.56 4.02 4.94
N TYR A 63 -17.59 3.00 4.07
CA TYR A 63 -18.82 2.26 3.78
C TYR A 63 -19.42 1.62 5.03
N ARG A 64 -18.58 1.04 5.89
CA ARG A 64 -19.02 0.45 7.15
C ARG A 64 -19.65 1.49 8.07
N GLY A 65 -19.01 2.65 8.23
CA GLY A 65 -19.54 3.77 9.01
C GLY A 65 -20.92 4.24 8.52
N CYS A 66 -21.11 4.39 7.20
CA CYS A 66 -22.41 4.73 6.64
C CYS A 66 -23.47 3.68 6.95
N VAL A 67 -23.16 2.40 6.74
CA VAL A 67 -24.07 1.28 7.06
C VAL A 67 -24.45 1.27 8.53
N ASP A 68 -23.50 1.47 9.44
CA ASP A 68 -23.75 1.48 10.87
C ASP A 68 -24.65 2.65 11.29
N VAL A 69 -24.44 3.85 10.72
CA VAL A 69 -25.31 5.02 10.94
C VAL A 69 -26.72 4.77 10.42
N TRP A 70 -26.87 4.27 9.19
CA TRP A 70 -28.19 3.97 8.62
C TRP A 70 -28.92 2.89 9.41
N ASN A 71 -28.23 1.82 9.80
CA ASN A 71 -28.79 0.77 10.66
C ASN A 71 -29.20 1.34 12.03
N SER A 72 -28.45 2.30 12.57
CA SER A 72 -28.81 2.98 13.82
C SER A 72 -30.09 3.81 13.67
N ALA A 73 -30.26 4.53 12.56
CA ALA A 73 -31.50 5.25 12.26
C ALA A 73 -32.70 4.30 12.15
N ILE A 74 -32.55 3.16 11.46
CA ILE A 74 -33.60 2.14 11.33
C ILE A 74 -34.02 1.57 12.69
N ARG A 75 -33.07 1.40 13.62
CA ARG A 75 -33.38 0.92 14.99
C ARG A 75 -34.20 1.92 15.80
N VAL A 76 -33.99 3.22 15.58
CA VAL A 76 -34.74 4.29 16.25
C VAL A 76 -36.12 4.46 15.62
N ASP A 77 -36.19 4.47 14.29
CA ASP A 77 -37.43 4.55 13.52
C ASP A 77 -37.39 3.56 12.35
N SER A 78 -38.12 2.45 12.49
CA SER A 78 -38.18 1.41 11.46
C SER A 78 -38.81 1.86 10.13
N THR A 79 -39.47 3.02 10.12
CA THR A 79 -40.13 3.59 8.94
C THR A 79 -39.32 4.70 8.27
N CYS A 80 -38.16 5.07 8.83
CA CYS A 80 -37.33 6.17 8.33
C CYS A 80 -36.87 5.96 6.87
N PHE A 81 -36.76 4.70 6.44
CA PHE A 81 -36.39 4.32 5.08
C PHE A 81 -37.38 3.31 4.50
N SER A 82 -37.57 3.34 3.17
CA SER A 82 -38.38 2.33 2.47
C SER A 82 -37.79 0.93 2.62
N SER A 83 -38.64 -0.10 2.55
CA SER A 83 -38.22 -1.51 2.58
C SER A 83 -37.19 -1.87 1.50
N ARG A 84 -37.21 -1.16 0.36
CA ARG A 84 -36.21 -1.30 -0.71
C ARG A 84 -34.84 -0.82 -0.25
N VAL A 85 -34.76 0.35 0.38
CA VAL A 85 -33.50 0.92 0.88
C VAL A 85 -32.94 0.08 2.01
N GLN A 86 -33.78 -0.36 2.96
CA GLN A 86 -33.35 -1.24 4.06
C GLN A 86 -32.74 -2.55 3.54
N LYS A 87 -33.34 -3.16 2.50
CA LYS A 87 -32.77 -4.33 1.82
C LYS A 87 -31.42 -4.03 1.18
N SER A 88 -31.28 -2.90 0.49
CA SER A 88 -30.01 -2.49 -0.12
C SER A 88 -28.90 -2.28 0.92
N ILE A 89 -29.22 -1.65 2.07
CA ILE A 89 -28.28 -1.45 3.19
C ILE A 89 -27.80 -2.80 3.72
N LYS A 90 -28.72 -3.75 3.95
CA LYS A 90 -28.37 -5.10 4.42
C LYS A 90 -27.49 -5.86 3.41
N GLN A 91 -27.76 -5.72 2.11
CA GLN A 91 -26.90 -6.32 1.08
C GLN A 91 -25.49 -5.70 1.06
N MET A 92 -25.40 -4.38 1.28
CA MET A 92 -24.12 -3.69 1.37
C MET A 92 -23.34 -4.16 2.61
N GLU A 93 -23.99 -4.31 3.76
CA GLU A 93 -23.40 -4.89 4.97
C GLU A 93 -22.82 -6.29 4.73
N GLN A 94 -23.56 -7.16 4.03
CA GLN A 94 -23.12 -8.51 3.69
C GLN A 94 -21.88 -8.51 2.76
N LEU A 95 -21.80 -7.57 1.81
CA LEU A 95 -20.62 -7.43 0.96
C LEU A 95 -19.39 -6.99 1.76
N ILE A 96 -19.55 -6.04 2.68
CA ILE A 96 -18.46 -5.61 3.58
C ILE A 96 -17.96 -6.79 4.42
N GLN A 97 -18.88 -7.58 5.00
CA GLN A 97 -18.51 -8.75 5.81
C GLN A 97 -17.83 -9.87 5.02
N LYS A 98 -18.17 -10.02 3.72
CA LYS A 98 -17.58 -11.02 2.84
C LYS A 98 -16.20 -10.59 2.30
N TYR A 99 -15.84 -9.31 2.41
CA TYR A 99 -14.61 -8.80 1.82
C TYR A 99 -13.36 -9.49 2.43
N PRO A 100 -12.48 -10.10 1.60
CA PRO A 100 -11.34 -10.87 2.08
C PRO A 100 -10.15 -9.96 2.47
N ILE A 101 -10.23 -9.29 3.63
CA ILE A 101 -9.19 -8.36 4.09
C ILE A 101 -7.80 -9.02 4.21
N MET A 102 -7.77 -10.31 4.54
CA MET A 102 -6.52 -11.08 4.74
C MET A 102 -6.04 -11.81 3.49
N ASP A 103 -6.78 -11.72 2.38
CA ASP A 103 -6.46 -12.38 1.11
C ASP A 103 -6.66 -11.37 -0.03
N PRO A 104 -5.74 -10.39 -0.16
CA PRO A 104 -5.85 -9.31 -1.14
C PRO A 104 -5.68 -9.77 -2.59
N GLU A 105 -5.12 -10.97 -2.81
CA GLU A 105 -4.97 -11.58 -4.14
C GLU A 105 -6.24 -12.32 -4.60
N ASN A 106 -7.28 -12.35 -3.77
CA ASN A 106 -8.52 -13.03 -4.10
C ASN A 106 -9.18 -12.42 -5.34
N GLU A 107 -9.50 -13.27 -6.32
CA GLU A 107 -10.10 -12.86 -7.60
C GLU A 107 -11.41 -12.07 -7.44
N ASN A 108 -12.11 -12.25 -6.32
CA ASN A 108 -13.38 -11.58 -6.05
C ASN A 108 -13.24 -10.18 -5.44
N VAL A 109 -12.04 -9.76 -5.01
CA VAL A 109 -11.82 -8.46 -4.35
C VAL A 109 -12.37 -7.31 -5.20
N GLN A 110 -12.04 -7.30 -6.48
CA GLN A 110 -12.42 -6.24 -7.40
C GLN A 110 -13.94 -6.21 -7.61
N GLU A 111 -14.57 -7.36 -7.81
CA GLU A 111 -16.03 -7.48 -7.99
C GLU A 111 -16.80 -7.01 -6.75
N ILE A 112 -16.32 -7.36 -5.56
CA ILE A 112 -16.93 -6.93 -4.29
C ILE A 112 -16.82 -5.41 -4.13
N MET A 113 -15.65 -4.81 -4.40
CA MET A 113 -15.47 -3.35 -4.33
C MET A 113 -16.39 -2.61 -5.30
N ASP A 114 -16.45 -3.05 -6.55
CA ASP A 114 -17.31 -2.41 -7.55
C ASP A 114 -18.79 -2.54 -7.20
N SER A 115 -19.17 -3.69 -6.63
CA SER A 115 -20.51 -3.91 -6.08
C SER A 115 -20.82 -2.98 -4.89
N LEU A 116 -19.85 -2.74 -4.00
CA LEU A 116 -19.98 -1.80 -2.88
C LEU A 116 -20.15 -0.36 -3.38
N ARG A 117 -19.27 0.10 -4.27
CA ARG A 117 -19.32 1.44 -4.91
C ARG A 117 -20.64 1.68 -5.63
N LEU A 118 -21.15 0.67 -6.35
CA LEU A 118 -22.43 0.77 -7.05
C LEU A 118 -23.60 0.88 -6.07
N LYS A 119 -23.64 0.02 -5.05
CA LYS A 119 -24.71 0.04 -4.03
C LYS A 119 -24.69 1.33 -3.22
N PHE A 120 -23.52 1.79 -2.81
CA PHE A 120 -23.37 3.04 -2.09
C PHE A 120 -23.98 4.20 -2.89
N ARG A 121 -23.56 4.39 -4.15
CA ARG A 121 -24.11 5.43 -5.03
C ARG A 121 -25.63 5.34 -5.18
N ALA A 122 -26.16 4.14 -5.35
CA ALA A 122 -27.60 3.92 -5.45
C ALA A 122 -28.36 4.28 -4.17
N ILE A 123 -27.83 3.94 -2.99
CA ILE A 123 -28.43 4.28 -1.70
C ILE A 123 -28.35 5.79 -1.47
N SER A 124 -27.18 6.41 -1.65
CA SER A 124 -26.97 7.85 -1.47
C SER A 124 -27.91 8.68 -2.36
N ALA A 125 -28.09 8.27 -3.62
CA ALA A 125 -29.04 8.91 -4.54
C ALA A 125 -30.50 8.75 -4.07
N THR A 126 -30.87 7.57 -3.57
CA THR A 126 -32.24 7.32 -3.09
C THR A 126 -32.56 8.11 -1.82
N LEU A 127 -31.56 8.30 -0.95
CA LEU A 127 -31.70 9.07 0.29
C LEU A 127 -31.57 10.59 0.08
N SER A 128 -31.28 11.05 -1.13
CA SER A 128 -31.00 12.47 -1.45
C SER A 128 -29.92 13.08 -0.55
N MET A 129 -28.98 12.26 -0.07
CA MET A 129 -27.88 12.71 0.77
C MET A 129 -26.70 13.11 -0.11
N LYS A 130 -26.07 14.25 0.18
CA LYS A 130 -24.76 14.62 -0.39
C LYS A 130 -23.64 13.84 0.32
N LEU A 131 -23.74 12.51 0.28
CA LEU A 131 -22.69 11.63 0.77
C LEU A 131 -21.83 11.22 -0.42
N GLU A 132 -20.62 11.75 -0.46
CA GLU A 132 -19.61 11.45 -1.48
C GLU A 132 -18.40 10.84 -0.80
N TYR A 133 -17.92 9.73 -1.34
CA TYR A 133 -16.60 9.22 -1.01
C TYR A 133 -15.60 9.87 -1.96
N ASN A 134 -14.82 10.81 -1.44
CA ASN A 134 -13.84 11.56 -2.24
C ASN A 134 -12.48 10.86 -2.34
N GLY A 135 -12.33 9.71 -1.65
CA GLY A 135 -11.07 8.99 -1.53
C GLY A 135 -10.04 9.71 -0.68
N TYR A 136 -8.98 8.99 -0.35
CA TYR A 136 -7.77 9.61 0.19
C TYR A 136 -7.28 10.68 -0.79
N PRO A 137 -6.95 11.91 -0.33
CA PRO A 137 -6.29 12.87 -1.20
C PRO A 137 -4.97 12.26 -1.66
N LYS A 138 -4.89 11.92 -2.95
CA LYS A 138 -3.62 11.54 -3.57
C LYS A 138 -2.66 12.69 -3.28
N SER A 139 -1.52 12.39 -2.67
CA SER A 139 -0.40 13.31 -2.47
C SER A 139 0.15 13.78 -3.83
N SER A 140 -0.60 14.66 -4.47
CA SER A 140 -0.30 15.32 -5.73
C SER A 140 -1.02 16.67 -5.68
N GLU A 141 -0.51 17.53 -4.81
CA GLU A 141 -0.41 19.00 -4.96
C GLU A 141 -0.05 19.59 -3.59
N GLY A 142 1.23 19.50 -3.24
CA GLY A 142 1.77 20.04 -2.00
C GLY A 142 3.06 19.31 -1.67
N GLY A 143 4.20 19.99 -1.84
CA GLY A 143 5.55 19.42 -1.67
C GLY A 143 5.84 18.98 -0.24
N GLY A 144 5.31 17.83 0.16
CA GLY A 144 5.70 17.09 1.35
C GLY A 144 6.66 15.95 1.00
N LEU A 145 7.58 15.64 1.91
CA LEU A 145 8.49 14.50 1.80
C LEU A 145 7.68 13.20 1.65
N GLN A 146 8.03 12.37 0.66
CA GLN A 146 7.32 11.12 0.36
C GLN A 146 7.28 10.12 1.54
N SER A 147 8.19 10.26 2.51
CA SER A 147 8.34 9.40 3.69
C SER A 147 7.68 9.94 4.97
N VAL A 148 7.01 11.09 4.90
CA VAL A 148 6.39 11.74 6.06
C VAL A 148 4.90 11.92 5.83
N GLN A 149 4.09 11.30 6.68
CA GLN A 149 2.66 11.55 6.71
C GLN A 149 2.40 12.59 7.81
N ALA A 150 2.09 13.82 7.40
CA ALA A 150 1.77 14.91 8.31
C ALA A 150 0.25 15.11 8.38
N MET A 151 -0.30 15.08 9.58
CA MET A 151 -1.69 15.44 9.85
C MET A 151 -1.70 16.70 10.71
N ALA A 152 -2.32 17.77 10.22
CA ALA A 152 -2.53 18.97 11.02
C ALA A 152 -3.72 18.75 11.96
N LEU A 153 -3.47 18.82 13.27
CA LEU A 153 -4.46 18.79 14.33
C LEU A 153 -4.67 20.22 14.82
N VAL A 154 -5.88 20.75 14.68
CA VAL A 154 -6.22 22.08 15.19
C VAL A 154 -6.87 21.93 16.56
N HIS A 155 -6.32 22.60 17.56
CA HIS A 155 -6.86 22.64 18.92
C HIS A 155 -7.18 24.08 19.31
N GLY A 156 -8.48 24.43 19.33
CA GLY A 156 -8.92 25.80 19.62
C GLY A 156 -8.70 26.79 18.48
N GLU A 157 -8.81 28.09 18.76
CA GLU A 157 -8.80 29.15 17.73
C GLU A 157 -7.38 29.52 17.26
N ASP A 158 -6.32 29.20 18.02
CA ASP A 158 -4.97 29.71 17.76
C ASP A 158 -3.84 28.66 17.81
N MET A 159 -4.13 27.36 18.00
CA MET A 159 -3.10 26.32 18.07
C MET A 159 -3.29 25.27 16.98
N THR A 160 -2.35 25.23 16.04
CA THR A 160 -2.22 24.18 15.03
C THR A 160 -1.01 23.32 15.39
N GLU A 161 -1.24 22.07 15.72
CA GLU A 161 -0.19 21.07 15.91
C GLU A 161 -0.06 20.22 14.65
N VAL A 162 1.16 19.88 14.26
CA VAL A 162 1.39 18.97 13.13
C VAL A 162 1.90 17.65 13.70
N ALA A 163 1.09 16.60 13.59
CA ALA A 163 1.50 15.25 13.93
C ALA A 163 2.10 14.59 12.69
N CYS A 164 3.41 14.37 12.69
CA CYS A 164 4.13 13.66 11.64
C CYS A 164 4.41 12.22 12.08
N ASN A 165 3.87 11.24 11.35
CA ASN A 165 4.35 9.86 11.45
C ASN A 165 5.44 9.66 10.38
N LEU A 166 6.67 9.34 10.83
CA LEU A 166 7.74 8.88 9.96
C LEU A 166 7.43 7.45 9.51
N LEU A 167 7.21 7.27 8.21
CA LEU A 167 6.96 5.94 7.64
C LEU A 167 8.27 5.19 7.36
N GLU A 168 9.42 5.88 7.36
CA GLU A 168 10.75 5.27 7.23
C GLU A 168 11.74 5.77 8.29
N LEU A 169 11.91 5.01 9.38
CA LEU A 169 12.88 5.29 10.45
C LEU A 169 14.36 5.16 10.02
N GLY A 170 14.65 4.69 8.80
CA GLY A 170 16.00 4.42 8.30
C GLY A 170 16.60 5.49 7.39
N ARG A 171 15.81 6.47 6.91
CA ARG A 171 16.25 7.41 5.86
C ARG A 171 16.22 8.89 6.25
N VAL A 172 15.50 9.26 7.31
CA VAL A 172 15.36 10.66 7.74
C VAL A 172 15.66 10.76 9.23
N GLY A 173 16.74 11.45 9.60
CA GLY A 173 17.05 11.78 10.98
C GLY A 173 16.09 12.85 11.51
N ALA A 174 15.85 12.86 12.82
CA ALA A 174 14.95 13.82 13.48
C ALA A 174 15.36 15.29 13.25
N ASP A 175 16.61 15.54 12.86
CA ASP A 175 17.19 16.83 12.51
C ASP A 175 16.66 17.42 11.19
N GLN A 176 16.09 16.59 10.30
CA GLN A 176 15.53 17.05 9.02
C GLN A 176 14.04 17.39 9.08
N VAL A 177 13.39 17.23 10.25
CA VAL A 177 11.94 17.43 10.43
C VAL A 177 11.59 18.88 10.86
N HIS A 178 12.58 19.76 11.05
CA HIS A 178 12.39 21.15 11.52
C HIS A 178 12.94 22.24 10.57
N ALA A 179 12.64 22.16 9.27
CA ALA A 179 12.87 23.29 8.35
C ALA A 179 11.55 23.97 7.96
#